data_AF-A0A2G2D388-F1
#
_entry.id   AF-A0A2G2D388-F1
#
_cell.length_a   1.000
_cell.length_b   1.000
_cell.length_c   1.000
_cell.angle_alpha   90.00
_cell.angle_beta   90.00
_cell.angle_gamma   90.00
#
_symmetry.space_group_name_H-M   'P 1'
#
loop_
_entity.id
_entity.type
_entity.pdbx_description
1 polymer ?
#
loop_
_entity_poly.entity_id
_entity_poly.type
_entity_poly.pdbx_seq_one_letter_code
_entity_poly.pdbx_strand_id
1 'polypeptide(L)'
;MSDTSKPVPYRIKQIIDVANQLLSTGSTGASTGEQIAAAFALDDMQYLPPGYSAVAAWERIEDLQKAVHRIHNDYMHLIAPW
;
A
#
# COMPACT_ATOMS: atom_id res chain seq x y z
N MET A 1 20.36 -22.06 -10.28
CA MET A 1 19.07 -21.61 -10.83
C MET A 1 18.87 -20.19 -10.35
N SER A 2 19.04 -19.22 -11.25
CA SER A 2 18.88 -17.81 -10.91
C SER A 2 17.40 -17.52 -10.73
N ASP A 3 16.98 -17.23 -9.51
CA ASP A 3 15.65 -16.70 -9.23
C ASP A 3 15.55 -15.30 -9.86
N THR A 4 15.10 -15.24 -11.10
CA THR A 4 14.79 -13.97 -11.75
C THR A 4 13.38 -13.55 -11.34
N SER A 5 13.20 -13.23 -10.06
CA SER A 5 12.05 -12.45 -9.61
C SER A 5 12.09 -11.13 -10.39
N LYS A 6 11.06 -10.87 -11.20
CA LYS A 6 10.95 -9.60 -11.93
C LYS A 6 11.10 -8.45 -10.93
N PRO A 7 11.88 -7.39 -11.23
CA PRO A 7 12.02 -6.27 -10.33
C PRO A 7 10.65 -5.65 -10.04
N VAL A 8 10.35 -5.46 -8.76
CA VAL A 8 9.10 -4.84 -8.32
C VAL A 8 9.05 -3.41 -8.89
N PRO A 9 7.97 -3.01 -9.59
CA PRO A 9 7.83 -1.66 -10.10
C PRO A 9 7.95 -0.61 -8.98
N TYR A 10 8.63 0.50 -9.25
CA TYR A 10 8.93 1.52 -8.24
C TYR A 10 7.70 1.95 -7.42
N ARG A 11 6.58 2.25 -8.07
CA ARG A 11 5.36 2.70 -7.37
C ARG A 11 4.74 1.63 -6.46
N ILE A 12 4.82 0.36 -6.86
CA ILE A 12 4.37 -0.77 -6.04
C ILE A 12 5.28 -0.93 -4.83
N LYS A 13 6.59 -0.87 -5.05
CA LYS A 13 7.58 -0.95 -3.96
C LYS A 13 7.34 0.15 -2.92
N GLN A 14 7.10 1.40 -3.36
CA GLN A 14 6.81 2.50 -2.44
C GLN A 14 5.60 2.22 -1.55
N ILE A 15 4.48 1.73 -2.10
CA ILE A 15 3.28 1.44 -1.32
C ILE A 15 3.52 0.28 -0.35
N ILE A 16 4.26 -0.75 -0.76
CA ILE A 16 4.66 -1.87 0.12
C ILE A 16 5.55 -1.36 1.28
N ASP A 17 6.53 -0.51 0.99
CA ASP A 17 7.40 0.09 2.01
C ASP A 17 6.56 0.89 3.04
N VAL A 18 5.56 1.65 2.57
CA VAL A 18 4.65 2.41 3.44
C VAL A 18 3.73 1.49 4.26
N ALA A 19 3.18 0.43 3.65
CA ALA A 19 2.37 -0.57 4.36
C ALA A 19 3.16 -1.23 5.49
N ASN A 20 4.40 -1.66 5.20
CA ASN A 20 5.29 -2.24 6.20
C ASN A 20 5.66 -1.24 7.30
N GLN A 21 5.86 0.04 6.96
CA GLN A 21 6.09 1.07 7.96
C GLN A 21 4.86 1.23 8.87
N LEU A 22 3.65 1.30 8.30
CA LEU A 22 2.40 1.41 9.07
C LEU A 22 2.22 0.23 10.04
N LEU A 23 2.43 -1.01 9.58
CA LEU A 23 2.38 -2.19 10.45
C LEU A 23 3.43 -2.14 11.58
N SER A 24 4.63 -1.61 11.29
CA SER A 24 5.73 -1.58 12.26
C SER A 24 5.60 -0.44 13.28
N THR A 25 5.08 0.72 12.90
CA THR A 25 5.15 1.95 13.73
C THR A 25 3.80 2.61 13.95
N GLY A 26 2.72 2.11 13.36
CA GLY A 26 1.39 2.69 13.41
C GLY A 26 1.26 4.05 12.70
N SER A 27 2.30 4.50 11.99
CA SER A 27 2.40 5.84 11.41
C SER A 27 3.35 5.88 10.22
N THR A 28 3.23 6.89 9.36
CA THR A 28 4.13 7.08 8.21
C THR A 28 4.35 8.56 7.91
N GLY A 29 5.49 8.89 7.31
CA GLY A 29 5.79 10.20 6.75
C GLY A 29 5.50 10.31 5.25
N ALA A 30 4.85 9.30 4.67
CA ALA A 30 4.51 9.26 3.26
C ALA A 30 3.47 10.32 2.88
N SER A 31 3.28 10.53 1.57
CA SER A 31 2.19 11.38 1.10
C SER A 31 0.82 10.79 1.48
N THR A 32 -0.20 11.65 1.60
CA THR A 32 -1.58 11.22 1.90
C THR A 32 -2.08 10.13 0.95
N GLY A 33 -1.76 10.23 -0.35
CA GLY A 33 -2.17 9.21 -1.33
C GLY A 33 -1.46 7.86 -1.13
N GLU A 34 -0.18 7.88 -0.79
CA GLU A 34 0.58 6.64 -0.50
C GLU A 34 0.07 5.97 0.77
N GLN A 35 -0.21 6.74 1.83
CA GLN A 35 -0.79 6.20 3.06
C GLN A 35 -2.16 5.58 2.79
N ILE A 36 -3.04 6.25 2.03
CA ILE A 36 -4.34 5.71 1.64
C ILE A 36 -4.16 4.41 0.85
N ALA A 37 -3.28 4.39 -0.16
CA ALA A 37 -3.04 3.20 -0.96
C ALA A 37 -2.49 2.04 -0.11
N ALA A 38 -1.63 2.33 0.86
CA ALA A 38 -1.11 1.33 1.80
C ALA A 38 -2.22 0.79 2.73
N ALA A 39 -3.09 1.64 3.25
CA ALA A 39 -4.24 1.21 4.05
C ALA A 39 -5.15 0.24 3.25
N PHE A 40 -5.40 0.53 1.97
CA PHE A 40 -6.15 -0.39 1.10
C PHE A 40 -5.37 -1.66 0.76
N ALA A 41 -4.05 -1.59 0.57
CA ALA A 41 -3.22 -2.78 0.35
C ALA A 41 -3.25 -3.72 1.58
N LEU A 42 -3.33 -3.15 2.78
CA LEU A 42 -3.46 -3.88 4.04
C LEU A 42 -4.89 -4.37 4.33
N ASP A 43 -5.88 -3.91 3.58
CA ASP A 43 -7.31 -4.03 3.91
C ASP A 43 -7.63 -3.57 5.34
N ASP A 44 -6.92 -2.53 5.80
CA ASP A 44 -7.02 -2.02 7.17
C ASP A 44 -7.20 -0.50 7.18
N MET A 45 -8.47 -0.10 7.26
CA MET A 45 -8.88 1.30 7.17
C MET A 45 -8.54 2.11 8.42
N GLN A 46 -8.05 1.49 9.50
CA GLN A 46 -7.57 2.24 10.66
C GLN A 46 -6.38 3.14 10.31
N TYR A 47 -5.64 2.79 9.26
CA TYR A 47 -4.50 3.57 8.77
C TYR A 47 -4.88 4.69 7.80
N LEU A 48 -6.17 4.89 7.51
CA LEU A 48 -6.58 6.03 6.70
C LEU A 48 -6.28 7.36 7.41
N PRO A 49 -5.89 8.42 6.67
CA PRO A 49 -5.74 9.75 7.25
C PRO A 49 -7.06 10.24 7.86
N PRO A 50 -7.02 11.02 8.96
CA PRO A 50 -8.22 11.56 9.58
C PRO A 50 -9.10 12.36 8.60
N GLY A 51 -10.42 12.19 8.71
CA GLY A 51 -11.40 12.90 7.88
C GLY A 51 -11.73 12.22 6.54
N TYR A 52 -11.10 11.09 6.22
CA TYR A 52 -11.46 10.28 5.07
C TYR A 52 -12.34 9.09 5.45
N SER A 53 -13.45 8.90 4.72
CA SER A 53 -14.12 7.59 4.65
C SER A 53 -13.37 6.70 3.65
N ALA A 54 -13.57 5.38 3.73
CA ALA A 54 -12.98 4.45 2.75
C ALA A 54 -13.35 4.84 1.31
N VAL A 55 -14.63 5.12 1.02
CA VAL A 55 -15.08 5.49 -0.33
C VAL A 55 -14.36 6.75 -0.82
N ALA A 56 -14.34 7.82 -0.03
CA ALA A 56 -13.68 9.07 -0.41
C ALA A 56 -12.16 8.92 -0.56
N ALA A 57 -11.54 8.06 0.25
CA ALA A 57 -10.13 7.75 0.16
C ALA A 57 -9.82 6.99 -1.14
N TRP A 58 -10.63 5.99 -1.49
CA TRP A 58 -10.46 5.20 -2.71
C TRP A 58 -10.57 6.06 -3.97
N GLU A 59 -11.59 6.91 -4.04
CA GLU A 59 -11.80 7.83 -5.17
C GLU A 59 -10.64 8.82 -5.34
N ARG A 60 -9.99 9.23 -4.24
CA ARG A 60 -8.86 10.18 -4.27
C ARG A 60 -7.60 9.62 -4.93
N ILE A 61 -7.37 8.31 -4.88
CA ILE A 61 -6.11 7.68 -5.28
C ILE A 61 -6.19 6.98 -6.64
N GLU A 62 -6.98 7.51 -7.58
CA GLU A 62 -7.26 6.90 -8.89
C GLU A 62 -5.99 6.34 -9.61
N ASP A 63 -4.87 7.08 -9.53
CA ASP A 63 -3.58 6.70 -10.12
C ASP A 63 -2.90 5.53 -9.39
N LEU A 64 -3.21 5.30 -8.12
CA LEU A 64 -2.66 4.24 -7.27
C LEU A 64 -3.56 3.02 -7.14
N GLN A 65 -4.83 3.09 -7.51
CA GLN A 65 -5.77 1.97 -7.44
C GLN A 65 -5.26 0.72 -8.17
N LYS A 66 -4.60 0.91 -9.33
CA LYS A 66 -3.95 -0.18 -10.08
C LYS A 66 -2.78 -0.81 -9.32
N ALA A 67 -2.02 0.00 -8.57
CA ALA A 67 -0.93 -0.50 -7.76
C ALA A 67 -1.46 -1.33 -6.58
N VAL A 68 -2.52 -0.87 -5.90
CA VAL A 68 -3.19 -1.64 -4.84
C VAL A 68 -3.66 -3.01 -5.34
N HIS A 69 -4.36 -3.06 -6.48
CA HIS A 69 -4.79 -4.33 -7.09
C HIS A 69 -3.63 -5.28 -7.38
N ARG A 70 -2.52 -4.75 -7.91
CA ARG A 70 -1.33 -5.58 -8.18
C ARG A 70 -0.67 -6.04 -6.90
N ILE A 71 -0.68 -5.24 -5.84
CA ILE A 71 -0.16 -5.68 -4.55
C ILE A 71 -0.95 -6.87 -4.04
N HIS A 72 -2.28 -6.78 -4.01
CA HIS A 72 -3.16 -7.88 -3.60
C HIS A 72 -2.94 -9.16 -4.41
N ASN A 73 -2.80 -9.05 -5.74
CA ASN A 73 -2.69 -10.23 -6.60
C ASN A 73 -1.29 -10.83 -6.68
N ASP A 74 -0.26 -9.98 -6.72
CA ASP A 74 1.09 -10.40 -7.10
C ASP A 74 2.13 -10.21 -5.98
N TYR A 75 1.92 -9.27 -5.04
CA TYR A 75 2.99 -8.81 -4.13
C TYR A 75 2.65 -8.86 -2.63
N MET A 76 1.53 -9.45 -2.22
CA MET A 76 1.19 -9.57 -0.79
C MET A 76 2.27 -10.27 0.03
N HIS A 77 3.00 -11.20 -0.58
CA HIS A 77 4.13 -11.90 0.03
C HIS A 77 5.31 -10.99 0.45
N LEU A 78 5.33 -9.72 0.02
CA LEU A 78 6.34 -8.73 0.37
C LEU A 78 5.91 -7.80 1.51
N ILE A 79 4.65 -7.87 1.94
CA ILE A 79 4.18 -7.18 3.14
C ILE A 79 4.38 -8.14 4.31
N ALA A 80 4.95 -7.62 5.41
CA ALA A 80 5.19 -8.40 6.62
C ALA A 80 3.88 -9.03 7.12
N PRO A 81 3.92 -10.23 7.72
CA PRO A 81 2.72 -10.85 8.27
C PRO A 81 2.02 -9.89 9.25
N TRP A 82 0.73 -9.66 9.04
CA TRP A 82 -0.15 -8.93 9.95
C TRP A 82 -1.08 -9.90 10.69
#